data_AF-A0A0M3DGU4-F1
#
_entry.id   AF-A0A0M3DGU4-F1
#
_cell.length_a   1.000
_cell.length_b   1.000
_cell.length_c   1.000
_cell.angle_alpha   90.00
_cell.angle_beta   90.00
_cell.angle_gamma   90.00
#
_symmetry.space_group_name_H-M   'P 1'
#
loop_
_entity.id
_entity.type
_entity.pdbx_description
1 polymer ?
#
loop_
_entity_poly.entity_id
_entity_poly.type
_entity_poly.pdbx_seq_one_letter_code
_entity_poly.pdbx_strand_id
1 'polypeptide(L)'
;MYCRNCANEMDYESSVCTKCGVKRGGGNSYCYACGKETDEKADICIYCGVELKKRFSGVNTKGTKSKLMAVILCILFGTMGIHRFYVGDNTEGFILLALTLGGILTCGITTIISGIWVIVDLIFIIIDKITDDNGEPLQW
;
A
#
# COMPACT_ATOMS: atom_id res chain seq x y z
N MET A 1 23.27 -23.74 -4.72
CA MET A 1 23.12 -22.29 -4.37
C MET A 1 23.97 -22.00 -3.14
N TYR A 2 24.48 -20.79 -2.92
CA TYR A 2 25.39 -20.51 -1.80
C TYR A 2 24.67 -19.82 -0.64
N CYS A 3 25.15 -20.06 0.58
CA CYS A 3 24.67 -19.40 1.78
C CYS A 3 25.13 -17.94 1.83
N ARG A 4 24.19 -17.01 2.05
CA ARG A 4 24.48 -15.56 2.13
C ARG A 4 25.17 -15.11 3.43
N ASN A 5 25.40 -16.04 4.37
CA ASN A 5 26.06 -15.79 5.65
C ASN A 5 27.43 -16.46 5.78
N CYS A 6 27.65 -17.62 5.16
CA CYS A 6 28.91 -18.37 5.32
C CYS A 6 29.52 -18.89 4.02
N ALA A 7 28.99 -18.47 2.86
CA ALA A 7 29.46 -18.88 1.52
C ALA A 7 29.46 -20.39 1.20
N ASN A 8 28.96 -21.25 2.09
CA ASN A 8 28.90 -22.68 1.81
C ASN A 8 27.82 -23.03 0.78
N GLU A 9 28.10 -24.04 -0.04
CA GLU A 9 27.13 -24.58 -0.98
C GLU A 9 25.96 -25.25 -0.21
N MET A 10 24.76 -24.95 -0.68
CA MET A 10 23.49 -25.43 -0.17
C MET A 10 22.73 -26.10 -1.31
N ASP A 11 22.11 -27.21 -0.97
CA ASP A 11 21.18 -27.95 -1.83
C ASP A 11 19.92 -27.11 -2.13
N TYR A 12 19.23 -27.39 -3.25
CA TYR A 12 18.03 -26.66 -3.70
C TYR A 12 16.75 -27.00 -2.92
N GLU A 13 16.74 -28.01 -2.05
CA GLU A 13 15.59 -28.33 -1.16
C GLU A 13 15.80 -27.97 0.33
N SER A 14 17.05 -27.83 0.79
CA SER A 14 17.42 -27.39 2.16
C SER A 14 16.95 -26.00 2.66
N SER A 15 15.88 -25.89 3.45
CA SER A 15 15.35 -24.62 4.02
C SER A 15 16.30 -23.84 4.95
N VAL A 16 17.34 -24.49 5.47
CA VAL A 16 18.33 -23.94 6.39
C VAL A 16 19.73 -24.38 5.96
N CYS A 17 20.71 -23.49 6.10
CA CYS A 17 22.10 -23.83 5.88
C CYS A 17 22.59 -24.84 6.93
N THR A 18 23.01 -26.02 6.50
CA THR A 18 23.53 -27.08 7.37
C THR A 18 24.87 -26.75 8.04
N LYS A 19 25.56 -25.69 7.60
CA LYS A 19 26.86 -25.27 8.14
C LYS A 19 26.80 -24.11 9.13
N CYS A 20 25.94 -23.11 8.89
CA CYS A 20 25.85 -21.94 9.78
C CYS A 20 24.47 -21.75 10.44
N GLY A 21 23.49 -22.60 10.14
CA GLY A 21 22.17 -22.57 10.79
C GLY A 21 21.26 -21.42 10.34
N VAL A 22 21.71 -20.52 9.46
CA VAL A 22 20.84 -19.44 8.95
C VAL A 22 19.82 -19.99 7.94
N LYS A 23 18.62 -19.40 7.94
CA LYS A 23 17.58 -19.72 6.95
C LYS A 23 18.03 -19.33 5.54
N ARG A 24 17.45 -19.98 4.52
CA ARG A 24 17.64 -19.59 3.12
C ARG A 24 17.46 -18.10 2.89
N GLY A 25 18.44 -17.49 2.23
CA GLY A 25 18.45 -16.06 1.95
C GLY A 25 18.60 -15.17 3.19
N GLY A 26 18.99 -15.72 4.35
CA GLY A 26 19.42 -14.95 5.51
C GLY A 26 20.88 -14.52 5.36
N GLY A 27 21.17 -13.26 5.73
CA GLY A 27 22.48 -12.63 5.55
C GLY A 27 22.58 -11.80 4.26
N ASN A 28 23.53 -10.87 4.27
CA ASN A 28 23.86 -9.94 3.17
C ASN A 28 25.36 -9.95 2.81
N SER A 29 26.17 -10.75 3.49
CA SER A 29 27.64 -10.77 3.35
C SER A 29 28.14 -11.55 2.15
N TYR A 30 27.34 -12.47 1.59
CA TYR A 30 27.73 -13.28 0.43
C TYR A 30 26.63 -13.37 -0.63
N CYS A 31 27.06 -13.60 -1.88
CA CYS A 31 26.19 -13.84 -3.02
C CYS A 31 25.62 -15.26 -3.01
N TYR A 32 24.30 -15.39 -3.20
CA TYR A 32 23.64 -16.71 -3.25
C TYR A 32 23.90 -17.49 -4.55
N ALA A 33 24.37 -16.83 -5.61
CA ALA A 33 24.63 -17.47 -6.90
C ALA A 33 26.10 -17.89 -7.06
N CYS A 34 27.05 -17.06 -6.62
CA CYS A 34 28.48 -17.30 -6.86
C CYS A 34 29.32 -17.47 -5.58
N GLY A 35 28.76 -17.29 -4.39
CA GLY A 35 29.44 -17.50 -3.11
C GLY A 35 30.47 -16.45 -2.72
N LYS A 36 30.72 -15.42 -3.56
CA LYS A 36 31.65 -14.34 -3.23
C LYS A 36 31.07 -13.34 -2.24
N GLU A 37 31.97 -12.69 -1.50
CA GLU A 37 31.64 -11.62 -0.56
C GLU A 37 30.95 -10.46 -1.28
N THR A 38 29.91 -9.95 -0.63
CA THR A 38 29.08 -8.86 -1.13
C THR A 38 28.94 -7.81 -0.05
N ASP A 39 28.96 -6.55 -0.47
CA ASP A 39 28.70 -5.44 0.44
C ASP A 39 27.29 -5.55 1.03
N GLU A 40 27.13 -5.12 2.28
CA GLU A 40 25.85 -5.16 2.99
C GLU A 40 24.73 -4.41 2.26
N LYS A 41 25.10 -3.38 1.47
CA LYS A 41 24.19 -2.55 0.67
C LYS A 41 24.25 -2.85 -0.83
N ALA A 42 24.90 -3.94 -1.25
CA ALA A 42 24.98 -4.30 -2.66
C ALA A 42 23.62 -4.78 -3.20
N ASP A 43 23.07 -4.04 -4.17
CA ASP A 43 21.88 -4.44 -4.92
C ASP A 43 22.18 -5.51 -5.98
N ILE A 44 23.40 -5.50 -6.54
CA ILE A 44 23.86 -6.39 -7.60
C ILE A 44 25.23 -6.92 -7.21
N CYS A 45 25.47 -8.21 -7.44
CA CYS A 45 26.78 -8.80 -7.26
C CYS A 45 27.72 -8.33 -8.38
N ILE A 46 28.78 -7.61 -8.02
CA ILE A 46 29.80 -7.12 -8.96
C ILE A 46 30.55 -8.24 -9.70
N TYR A 47 30.51 -9.47 -9.16
CA TYR A 47 31.28 -10.58 -9.71
C TYR A 47 30.52 -11.49 -10.66
N CYS A 48 29.21 -11.63 -10.49
CA CYS A 48 28.39 -12.52 -11.33
C CYS A 48 27.15 -11.85 -11.92
N GLY A 49 26.90 -10.58 -11.61
CA GLY A 49 25.80 -9.81 -12.15
C GLY A 49 24.41 -10.19 -11.61
N VAL A 50 24.32 -11.08 -10.61
CA VAL A 50 23.03 -11.46 -10.03
C VAL A 50 22.50 -10.37 -9.09
N GLU A 51 21.20 -10.11 -9.12
CA GLU A 51 20.55 -9.19 -8.19
C GLU A 51 20.52 -9.80 -6.77
N LEU A 52 21.14 -9.14 -5.80
CA LEU A 52 21.22 -9.58 -4.41
C LEU A 52 20.08 -9.05 -3.54
N LYS A 53 19.37 -8.05 -4.05
CA LYS A 53 18.26 -7.40 -3.36
C LYS A 53 17.15 -8.42 -3.14
N LYS A 54 16.80 -8.68 -1.87
CA LYS A 54 15.41 -9.04 -1.58
C LYS A 54 14.61 -7.82 -2.01
N ARG A 55 13.82 -7.94 -3.07
CA ARG A 55 12.77 -6.97 -3.40
C ARG A 55 11.75 -6.97 -2.25
N PHE A 56 12.11 -6.32 -1.17
CA PHE A 56 11.22 -5.52 -0.39
C PHE A 56 11.58 -4.08 -0.83
N SER A 57 11.10 -3.47 -1.91
CA SER A 57 9.71 -3.39 -2.36
C SER A 57 8.71 -3.91 -1.32
N GLY A 58 8.67 -3.39 -0.09
CA GLY A 58 9.07 -2.03 0.24
C GLY A 58 8.36 -1.01 -0.65
N VAL A 59 7.26 -1.39 -1.31
CA VAL A 59 6.14 -0.46 -1.33
C VAL A 59 5.93 -0.23 0.16
N ASN A 60 6.29 0.95 0.64
CA ASN A 60 5.72 1.44 1.89
C ASN A 60 4.23 1.57 1.60
N THR A 61 3.50 0.47 1.60
CA THR A 61 2.06 0.48 1.79
C THR A 61 1.87 0.75 3.28
N LYS A 62 2.38 1.90 3.76
CA LYS A 62 1.75 2.56 4.90
C LYS A 62 0.43 3.07 4.35
N GLY A 63 -0.53 2.15 4.21
CA GLY A 63 -1.88 2.44 3.76
C GLY A 63 -1.99 3.17 2.42
N THR A 64 -1.50 2.60 1.31
CA THR A 64 -2.02 3.03 0.01
C THR A 64 -3.49 2.65 -0.06
N LYS A 65 -4.35 3.63 0.23
CA LYS A 65 -5.80 3.49 0.14
C LYS A 65 -6.16 3.21 -1.32
N SER A 66 -6.96 2.17 -1.54
CA SER A 66 -7.37 1.80 -2.89
C SER A 66 -8.42 2.78 -3.40
N LYS A 67 -8.12 3.44 -4.51
CA LYS A 67 -9.04 4.32 -5.23
C LYS A 67 -10.34 3.61 -5.60
N LEU A 68 -10.22 2.34 -5.98
CA LEU A 68 -11.36 1.49 -6.30
C LEU A 68 -12.31 1.29 -5.10
N MET A 69 -11.76 1.15 -3.89
CA MET A 69 -12.57 1.10 -2.67
C MET A 69 -13.24 2.44 -2.40
N ALA A 70 -12.55 3.56 -2.59
CA ALA A 70 -13.13 4.90 -2.43
C ALA A 70 -14.32 5.14 -3.39
N VAL A 71 -14.20 4.71 -4.67
CA VAL A 71 -15.29 4.79 -5.66
C VAL A 71 -16.47 3.92 -5.28
N ILE A 72 -16.24 2.67 -4.87
CA ILE A 72 -17.32 1.75 -4.45
C ILE A 72 -18.05 2.31 -3.23
N LEU A 73 -17.31 2.81 -2.24
CA LEU A 73 -17.87 3.44 -1.04
C LEU A 73 -18.68 4.69 -1.40
N CYS A 74 -18.22 5.49 -2.38
CA CYS A 74 -18.93 6.67 -2.84
C CYS A 74 -20.25 6.32 -3.55
N ILE A 75 -20.29 5.23 -4.33
CA ILE A 75 -21.53 4.79 -5.01
C ILE A 75 -22.53 4.17 -4.03
N LEU A 76 -22.07 3.34 -3.09
CA LEU A 76 -22.95 2.61 -2.16
C LEU A 76 -23.36 3.44 -0.93
N PHE A 77 -22.45 4.26 -0.42
CA PHE A 77 -22.61 5.03 0.82
C PHE A 77 -22.41 6.53 0.62
N GLY A 78 -22.52 7.03 -0.62
CA GLY A 78 -22.27 8.43 -0.95
C GLY A 78 -23.10 9.41 -0.13
N THR A 79 -24.40 9.15 0.03
CA THR A 79 -25.25 10.01 0.87
C THR A 79 -24.80 10.00 2.33
N MET A 80 -24.35 8.86 2.86
CA MET A 80 -23.86 8.69 4.23
C MET A 80 -22.48 9.33 4.49
N GLY A 81 -21.71 9.68 3.45
CA GLY A 81 -20.41 10.36 3.58
C GLY A 81 -19.22 9.46 3.99
N ILE A 82 -19.38 8.14 3.92
CA ILE A 82 -18.36 7.16 4.38
C ILE A 82 -17.08 7.20 3.52
N HIS A 83 -17.19 7.60 2.25
CA HIS A 83 -16.03 7.70 1.35
C HIS A 83 -15.02 8.77 1.79
N ARG A 84 -15.46 9.86 2.44
CA ARG A 84 -14.56 10.90 2.97
C ARG A 84 -13.79 10.46 4.22
N PHE A 85 -14.43 9.66 5.08
CA PHE A 85 -13.73 9.00 6.19
C PHE A 85 -12.69 7.99 5.70
N TYR A 86 -12.94 7.33 4.57
CA TYR A 86 -11.96 6.42 3.97
C TYR A 86 -10.73 7.16 3.44
N VAL A 87 -10.93 8.34 2.85
CA VAL A 87 -9.88 9.22 2.32
C VAL A 87 -9.04 9.89 3.43
N GLY A 88 -9.55 10.02 4.65
CA GLY A 88 -8.85 10.66 5.78
C GLY A 88 -9.40 12.04 6.16
N ASP A 89 -10.27 12.62 5.33
CA ASP A 89 -10.95 13.90 5.57
C ASP A 89 -12.12 13.73 6.55
N ASN A 90 -11.80 13.57 7.83
CA ASN A 90 -12.80 13.37 8.89
C ASN A 90 -13.75 14.57 9.07
N THR A 91 -13.30 15.78 8.75
CA THR A 91 -14.10 17.01 8.86
C THR A 91 -15.24 17.04 7.85
N GLU A 92 -14.95 16.77 6.58
CA GLU A 92 -15.96 16.75 5.53
C GLU A 92 -16.91 15.55 5.66
N GLY A 93 -16.38 14.39 6.09
CA GLY A 93 -17.21 13.22 6.41
C GLY A 93 -18.24 13.51 7.50
N PHE A 94 -17.84 14.22 8.57
CA PHE A 94 -18.75 14.58 9.67
C PHE A 94 -19.82 15.58 9.22
N ILE A 95 -19.46 16.52 8.34
CA ILE A 95 -20.41 17.48 7.76
C ILE A 95 -21.46 16.75 6.92
N LEU A 96 -21.05 15.81 6.06
CA LEU A 96 -21.98 15.02 5.25
C LEU A 96 -22.92 14.16 6.12
N LEU A 97 -22.39 13.57 7.19
CA LEU A 97 -23.17 12.77 8.14
C LEU A 97 -24.18 13.62 8.92
N ALA A 98 -23.78 14.81 9.35
CA ALA A 98 -24.69 15.78 9.95
C ALA A 98 -25.77 16.26 8.96
N LEU A 99 -25.41 16.47 7.69
CA LEU A 99 -26.36 16.86 6.65
C LEU A 99 -27.38 15.76 6.34
N THR A 100 -26.97 14.49 6.34
CA THR A 100 -27.89 13.37 6.14
C THR A 100 -28.84 13.19 7.31
N LEU A 101 -28.35 13.26 8.54
CA LEU A 101 -29.19 13.24 9.74
C LEU A 101 -30.15 14.42 9.78
N GLY A 102 -29.69 15.63 9.43
CA GLY A 102 -30.53 16.82 9.30
C GLY A 102 -31.57 16.69 8.19
N GLY A 103 -31.23 16.06 7.07
CA GLY A 103 -32.15 15.86 5.94
C GLY A 103 -33.30 14.91 6.21
N ILE A 104 -33.07 13.90 7.04
CA ILE A 104 -34.12 13.00 7.53
C ILE A 104 -35.12 13.78 8.40
N LEU A 105 -34.66 14.78 9.17
CA LEU A 105 -35.50 15.63 10.01
C LEU A 105 -36.28 16.70 9.24
N THR A 106 -35.72 17.28 8.17
CA THR A 106 -36.34 18.38 7.40
C THR A 106 -37.04 17.93 6.10
N CYS A 107 -37.59 16.71 6.04
CA CYS A 107 -38.32 16.22 4.85
C CYS A 107 -37.51 16.25 3.53
N GLY A 108 -36.25 15.81 3.55
CA GLY A 108 -35.53 15.43 2.33
C GLY A 108 -35.13 16.56 1.37
N ILE A 109 -35.26 17.83 1.74
CA ILE A 109 -34.80 18.94 0.87
C ILE A 109 -33.27 18.94 0.77
N THR A 110 -32.57 18.62 1.86
CA THR A 110 -31.11 18.60 1.91
C THR A 110 -30.49 17.37 1.23
N THR A 111 -31.27 16.33 0.91
CA THR A 111 -30.74 15.17 0.18
C THR A 111 -30.49 15.47 -1.29
N ILE A 112 -31.17 16.47 -1.87
CA ILE A 112 -30.91 16.94 -3.24
C ILE A 112 -29.53 17.61 -3.30
N ILE A 113 -29.22 18.44 -2.30
CA ILE A 113 -27.93 19.12 -2.18
C ILE A 113 -26.80 18.12 -1.91
N SER A 114 -27.02 17.13 -1.04
CA SER A 114 -26.02 16.09 -0.78
C SER A 114 -25.80 15.19 -2.00
N GLY A 115 -26.84 14.89 -2.78
CA GLY A 115 -26.71 14.14 -4.04
C GLY A 115 -25.80 14.84 -5.06
N ILE A 116 -25.94 16.16 -5.21
CA ILE A 116 -25.05 16.95 -6.09
C ILE A 116 -23.61 16.91 -5.56
N TRP A 117 -23.41 17.05 -4.24
CA TRP A 117 -22.09 16.97 -3.61
C TRP A 117 -21.39 15.64 -3.88
N VAL A 118 -22.10 14.51 -3.70
CA VAL A 118 -21.55 13.16 -3.93
C VAL A 118 -21.06 12.98 -5.37
N ILE A 119 -21.78 13.53 -6.36
CA ILE A 119 -21.38 13.47 -7.76
C ILE A 119 -20.08 14.25 -8.00
N VAL A 120 -19.95 15.43 -7.38
CA VAL A 120 -18.72 16.25 -7.46
C VAL A 120 -17.54 15.51 -6.82
N ASP A 121 -17.75 14.90 -5.66
CA ASP A 121 -16.74 14.09 -4.97
C ASP A 121 -16.31 12.87 -5.79
N LEU A 122 -17.26 12.17 -6.41
CA LEU A 122 -16.97 11.03 -7.29
C LEU A 122 -16.05 11.43 -8.46
N ILE A 123 -16.32 12.59 -9.08
CA ILE A 123 -15.48 13.13 -10.15
C ILE A 123 -14.08 13.46 -9.61
N PHE A 124 -13.97 14.08 -8.44
CA PHE A 124 -12.66 14.40 -7.85
C PHE A 124 -11.85 13.17 -7.42
N ILE A 125 -12.50 12.11 -6.94
CA ILE A 125 -11.86 10.81 -6.69
C ILE A 125 -11.28 10.30 -8.01
N ILE A 126 -12.04 10.30 -9.11
CA ILE A 126 -11.58 9.77 -10.40
C ILE A 126 -10.40 10.58 -10.97
N ILE A 127 -10.38 11.91 -10.76
CA ILE A 127 -9.32 12.80 -11.27
C ILE A 127 -8.04 12.77 -10.40
N ASP A 128 -7.98 11.97 -9.33
CA ASP A 128 -6.86 11.94 -8.36
C ASP A 128 -6.56 13.33 -7.76
N LYS A 129 -7.58 14.19 -7.66
CA LYS A 129 -7.45 15.50 -7.02
C LYS A 129 -7.54 15.41 -5.51
N ILE A 130 -8.04 14.30 -4.99
CA ILE A 130 -8.15 14.02 -3.57
C ILE A 130 -6.87 13.34 -3.10
N THR A 131 -6.25 13.94 -2.10
CA THR A 131 -5.02 13.46 -1.48
C THR A 131 -5.36 12.89 -0.11
N ASP A 132 -4.78 11.74 0.26
CA ASP A 132 -4.95 11.16 1.60
C ASP A 132 -4.31 12.06 2.67
N ASP A 133 -4.60 11.82 3.95
CA ASP A 133 -4.02 12.49 5.13
C ASP A 133 -2.47 12.49 5.10
N ASN A 134 -1.89 11.53 4.39
CA ASN A 134 -0.45 11.36 4.19
C ASN A 134 0.15 12.18 3.04
N GLY A 135 -0.66 12.96 2.30
CA GLY A 135 -0.17 13.73 1.14
C GLY A 135 0.03 12.91 -0.13
N GLU A 136 -0.42 11.65 -0.16
CA GLU A 136 -0.25 10.74 -1.29
C GLU A 136 -1.55 10.61 -2.13
N PRO A 137 -1.45 10.53 -3.47
CA PRO A 137 -2.62 10.27 -4.32
C PRO A 137 -3.09 8.82 -4.17
N LEU A 138 -4.41 8.61 -4.33
CA LEU A 138 -5.03 7.29 -4.27
C LEU A 138 -4.49 6.39 -5.40
N GLN A 139 -4.26 5.12 -5.10
CA GLN A 139 -3.73 4.16 -6.07
C GLN A 139 -4.83 3.22 -6.58
N TRP A 140 -4.79 2.88 -7.86
CA TRP A 140 -5.74 1.94 -8.50
C TRP A 140 -5.60 0.51 -7.98
#